data_AF-A0A511NDI4-F1
#
_entry.id   AF-A0A511NDI4-F1
#
_cell.length_a   1.000
_cell.length_b   1.000
_cell.length_c   1.000
_cell.angle_alpha   90.00
_cell.angle_beta   90.00
_cell.angle_gamma   90.00
#
_symmetry.space_group_name_H-M   'P 1'
#
loop_
_entity.id
_entity.type
_entity.pdbx_description
1 polymer ?
#
loop_
_entity_poly.entity_id
_entity_poly.type
_entity_poly.pdbx_seq_one_letter_code
_entity_poly.pdbx_strand_id
1 'polypeptide(L)'
;MKKIIILFVFVLGVGSAKAQELSLEEKIKILTENNWRLIRLEDQNGKMYSLPDDLRNKTLVLNPQNKTAFFYLPNSNEEVYIYDGYKITDDKIYIGKDFVLQYKLDNLIGVKIRIWDPDYEADWVWMDIPKETDAAYLKSINYIK
;
A
#
# COMPACT_ATOMS: atom_id res chain seq x y z
N MET A 1 36.10 -6.53 -34.18
CA MET A 1 35.68 -7.57 -33.20
C MET A 1 34.30 -7.18 -32.65
N LYS A 2 33.23 -7.87 -33.08
CA LYS A 2 31.85 -7.58 -32.65
C LYS A 2 31.60 -8.27 -31.31
N LYS A 3 31.22 -7.52 -30.27
CA LYS A 3 30.82 -8.07 -28.97
C LYS A 3 29.39 -8.61 -29.09
N ILE A 4 29.22 -9.92 -28.91
CA ILE A 4 27.90 -10.56 -28.81
C ILE A 4 27.45 -10.37 -27.36
N ILE A 5 26.35 -9.65 -27.16
CA ILE A 5 25.66 -9.55 -25.87
C ILE A 5 24.66 -10.71 -25.82
N ILE A 6 24.87 -11.66 -24.91
CA ILE A 6 23.91 -12.75 -24.66
C ILE A 6 22.77 -12.15 -23.82
N LEU A 7 21.59 -12.06 -24.43
CA LEU A 7 20.35 -11.67 -23.77
C LEU A 7 19.80 -12.91 -23.02
N PHE A 8 19.78 -12.89 -21.69
CA PHE A 8 19.06 -13.90 -20.92
C PHE A 8 17.56 -13.64 -21.02
N VAL A 9 16.89 -14.36 -21.94
CA VAL A 9 15.44 -14.48 -21.95
C VAL A 9 15.08 -15.58 -20.96
N PHE A 10 14.60 -15.21 -19.78
CA PHE A 10 13.97 -16.17 -18.86
C PHE A 10 12.62 -16.59 -19.45
N VAL A 11 12.61 -17.71 -20.17
CA VAL A 11 11.38 -18.46 -20.45
C VAL A 11 11.13 -19.35 -19.23
N LEU A 12 10.37 -18.84 -18.25
CA LEU A 12 9.95 -19.66 -17.13
C LEU A 12 8.79 -20.55 -17.57
N GLY A 13 9.08 -21.85 -17.63
CA GLY A 13 8.14 -22.91 -17.89
C GLY A 13 7.06 -23.00 -16.81
N VAL A 14 5.97 -23.65 -17.21
CA VAL A 14 4.72 -23.86 -16.47
C VAL A 14 4.97 -24.75 -15.25
N GLY A 15 5.43 -24.15 -14.17
CA GLY A 15 5.19 -24.61 -12.81
C GLY A 15 4.36 -23.53 -12.14
N SER A 16 3.32 -23.89 -11.41
CA SER A 16 2.64 -22.96 -10.51
C SER A 16 3.69 -22.40 -9.55
N ALA A 17 4.26 -21.25 -9.90
CA ALA A 17 5.14 -20.50 -9.04
C ALA A 17 4.32 -20.22 -7.78
N LYS A 18 4.56 -21.00 -6.72
CA LYS A 18 4.15 -20.56 -5.39
C LYS A 18 4.83 -19.21 -5.24
N ALA A 19 4.05 -18.13 -5.23
CA ALA A 19 4.55 -16.81 -4.93
C ALA A 19 5.36 -16.96 -3.64
N GLN A 20 6.67 -16.69 -3.71
CA GLN A 20 7.53 -16.80 -2.54
C GLN A 20 6.92 -15.91 -1.46
N GLU A 21 6.63 -16.50 -0.30
CA GLU A 21 6.13 -15.72 0.84
C GLU A 21 7.21 -14.71 1.25
N LEU A 22 6.83 -13.44 1.28
CA LEU A 22 7.73 -12.36 1.69
C LEU A 22 7.99 -12.45 3.19
N SER A 23 9.24 -12.24 3.60
CA SER A 23 9.61 -12.08 5.00
C SER A 23 9.00 -10.80 5.60
N LEU A 24 8.90 -10.74 6.93
CA LEU A 24 8.44 -9.54 7.63
C LEU A 24 9.29 -8.31 7.28
N GLU A 25 10.59 -8.48 7.13
CA GLU A 25 11.51 -7.39 6.75
C GLU A 25 11.20 -6.86 5.35
N GLU A 26 10.98 -7.74 4.37
CA GLU A 26 10.59 -7.35 3.01
C GLU A 26 9.22 -6.67 2.98
N LYS A 27 8.25 -7.17 3.75
CA LYS A 27 6.93 -6.52 3.90
C LYS A 27 7.06 -5.11 4.45
N ILE A 28 7.84 -4.93 5.53
CA ILE A 28 8.08 -3.61 6.13
C ILE A 28 8.72 -2.68 5.12
N LYS A 29 9.74 -3.15 4.40
CA LYS A 29 10.43 -2.35 3.39
C LYS A 29 9.46 -1.89 2.29
N ILE A 30 8.73 -2.82 1.67
CA ILE A 30 7.76 -2.50 0.62
C ILE A 30 6.69 -1.52 1.13
N LEU A 31 6.15 -1.74 2.31
CA LEU A 31 5.09 -0.91 2.89
C LEU A 31 5.57 0.51 3.23
N THR A 32 6.82 0.69 3.65
CA THR A 32 7.35 1.99 4.10
C THR A 32 8.11 2.78 3.03
N GLU A 33 8.54 2.13 1.94
CA GLU A 33 9.18 2.80 0.79
C GLU A 33 8.16 3.34 -0.22
N ASN A 34 6.87 3.07 -0.02
CA ASN A 34 5.80 3.41 -0.97
C ASN A 34 4.64 4.13 -0.30
N ASN A 35 3.91 4.88 -1.14
CA ASN A 35 2.59 5.41 -0.80
C ASN A 35 1.54 4.46 -1.37
N TRP A 36 0.45 4.27 -0.65
CA TRP A 36 -0.57 3.29 -0.99
C TRP A 36 -1.88 3.99 -1.25
N ARG A 37 -2.30 4.05 -2.52
CA ARG A 37 -3.51 4.72 -2.96
C ARG A 37 -4.65 3.72 -3.08
N LEU A 38 -5.77 4.02 -2.44
CA LEU A 38 -7.00 3.26 -2.54
C LEU A 38 -7.51 3.24 -3.99
N ILE A 39 -7.77 2.05 -4.52
CA ILE A 39 -8.26 1.85 -5.90
C ILE A 39 -9.59 1.11 -6.00
N ARG A 40 -9.89 0.20 -5.06
CA ARG A 40 -11.10 -0.63 -5.08
C ARG A 40 -11.50 -1.10 -3.69
N LEU A 41 -12.79 -1.39 -3.56
CA LEU A 41 -13.39 -2.13 -2.46
C LEU A 41 -13.83 -3.52 -2.96
N GLU A 42 -13.79 -4.52 -2.09
CA GLU A 42 -14.21 -5.90 -2.33
C GLU A 42 -15.05 -6.36 -1.12
N ASP A 43 -16.18 -7.03 -1.34
CA ASP A 43 -16.97 -7.59 -0.23
C ASP A 43 -16.53 -9.01 0.16
N GLN A 44 -17.13 -9.55 1.23
CA GLN A 44 -16.89 -10.92 1.71
C GLN A 44 -17.09 -12.01 0.65
N ASN A 45 -17.84 -11.73 -0.43
CA ASN A 45 -18.13 -12.67 -1.51
C ASN A 45 -17.17 -12.50 -2.71
N GLY A 46 -16.18 -11.61 -2.61
CA GLY A 46 -15.22 -11.33 -3.67
C GLY A 46 -15.75 -10.41 -4.78
N LYS A 47 -16.89 -9.74 -4.56
CA LYS A 47 -17.43 -8.80 -5.53
C LYS A 47 -16.75 -7.45 -5.38
N MET A 48 -16.28 -6.91 -6.51
CA MET A 48 -15.56 -5.65 -6.58
C MET A 48 -16.51 -4.46 -6.76
N TYR A 49 -16.24 -3.37 -6.04
CA TYR A 49 -17.00 -2.12 -6.10
C TYR A 49 -16.10 -0.95 -6.51
N SER A 50 -16.71 0.00 -7.22
CA SER A 50 -16.11 1.32 -7.44
C SER A 50 -16.02 2.09 -6.13
N LEU A 51 -15.03 2.97 -6.02
CA LEU A 51 -14.88 3.83 -4.87
C LEU A 51 -15.93 4.95 -4.87
N PRO A 52 -16.56 5.23 -3.71
CA PRO A 52 -17.16 6.53 -3.43
C PRO A 52 -16.20 7.69 -3.74
N ASP A 53 -16.74 8.85 -4.11
CA ASP A 53 -15.93 9.99 -4.58
C ASP A 53 -15.05 10.60 -3.48
N ASP A 54 -15.53 10.61 -2.24
CA ASP A 54 -14.81 11.02 -1.02
C ASP A 54 -13.65 10.11 -0.65
N LEU A 55 -13.62 8.88 -1.17
CA LEU A 55 -12.54 7.92 -0.94
C LEU A 55 -11.58 7.81 -2.12
N ARG A 56 -11.95 8.40 -3.25
CA ARG A 56 -11.18 8.29 -4.49
C ARG A 56 -9.81 8.93 -4.30
N ASN A 57 -8.76 8.15 -4.53
CA ASN A 57 -7.36 8.54 -4.35
C ASN A 57 -6.90 8.72 -2.89
N LYS A 58 -7.69 8.29 -1.89
CA LYS A 58 -7.23 8.27 -0.49
C LYS A 58 -5.93 7.47 -0.42
N THR A 59 -4.89 8.08 0.14
CA THR A 59 -3.54 7.51 0.12
C THR A 59 -3.00 7.38 1.54
N LEU A 60 -2.53 6.18 1.88
CA LEU A 60 -1.83 5.85 3.11
C LEU A 60 -0.31 6.01 2.91
N VAL A 61 0.35 6.61 3.89
CA VAL A 61 1.80 6.72 3.96
C VAL A 61 2.28 6.26 5.34
N LEU A 62 3.36 5.47 5.35
CA LEU A 62 4.01 4.99 6.56
C LEU A 62 5.43 5.57 6.62
N ASN A 63 5.69 6.51 7.52
CA ASN A 63 6.99 7.15 7.64
C ASN A 63 7.95 6.30 8.49
N PRO A 64 9.03 5.74 7.92
CA PRO A 64 9.97 4.92 8.68
C PRO A 64 10.84 5.72 9.67
N GLN A 65 11.04 7.03 9.45
CA GLN A 65 11.99 7.85 10.21
C GLN A 65 11.50 8.18 11.62
N ASN A 66 10.23 8.60 11.73
CA ASN A 66 9.60 9.00 12.99
C ASN A 66 8.47 8.06 13.42
N LYS A 67 8.24 6.96 12.68
CA LYS A 67 7.19 5.98 12.93
C LYS A 67 5.77 6.56 12.94
N THR A 68 5.50 7.63 12.19
CA THR A 68 4.13 8.12 11.99
C THR A 68 3.48 7.49 10.76
N ALA A 69 2.15 7.45 10.77
CA ALA A 69 1.33 7.08 9.61
C ALA A 69 0.36 8.22 9.30
N PHE A 70 0.02 8.42 8.05
CA PHE A 70 -1.00 9.40 7.70
C PHE A 70 -1.80 9.02 6.47
N PHE A 71 -3.02 9.55 6.41
CA PHE A 71 -3.90 9.46 5.25
C PHE A 71 -4.12 10.86 4.67
N TYR A 72 -4.18 10.96 3.34
CA TYR A 72 -4.51 12.21 2.66
C TYR A 72 -5.29 11.95 1.36
N LEU A 73 -5.96 12.99 0.87
CA LEU A 73 -6.66 13.02 -0.41
C LEU A 73 -6.00 14.06 -1.32
N PRO A 74 -5.26 13.67 -2.38
CA PRO A 74 -4.42 14.58 -3.19
C PRO A 74 -5.18 15.71 -3.90
N ASN A 75 -6.49 15.51 -4.16
CA ASN A 75 -7.32 16.45 -4.92
C ASN A 75 -8.34 17.18 -4.04
N SER A 76 -8.26 17.03 -2.72
CA SER A 76 -9.14 17.72 -1.79
C SER A 76 -8.40 18.87 -1.13
N ASN A 77 -9.13 19.94 -0.78
CA ASN A 77 -8.65 20.92 0.19
C ASN A 77 -8.76 20.37 1.64
N GLU A 78 -8.96 19.06 1.82
CA GLU A 78 -9.33 18.39 3.06
C GLU A 78 -8.21 17.54 3.67
N GLU A 79 -8.55 16.96 4.82
CA GLU A 79 -7.74 16.68 6.00
C GLU A 79 -6.62 15.65 5.79
N VAL A 80 -5.43 15.99 6.28
CA VAL A 80 -4.36 15.02 6.53
C VAL A 80 -4.58 14.49 7.95
N TYR A 81 -4.93 13.22 8.07
CA TYR A 81 -5.01 12.56 9.37
C TYR A 81 -3.63 12.00 9.73
N ILE A 82 -2.99 12.57 10.74
CA ILE A 82 -1.69 12.12 11.22
C ILE A 82 -1.88 11.27 12.47
N TYR A 83 -1.28 10.09 12.45
CA TYR A 83 -1.30 9.12 13.52
C TYR A 83 0.11 8.92 14.06
N ASP A 84 0.27 9.13 15.37
CA ASP A 84 1.53 8.87 16.07
C ASP A 84 1.71 7.37 16.29
N GLY A 85 2.67 6.76 15.61
CA GLY A 85 2.98 5.34 15.75
C GLY A 85 2.29 4.45 14.71
N TYR A 86 3.03 3.45 14.25
CA TYR A 86 2.48 2.26 13.62
C TYR A 86 3.33 1.03 13.93
N LYS A 87 2.74 -0.15 13.79
CA LYS A 87 3.42 -1.45 13.90
C LYS A 87 3.00 -2.33 12.74
N ILE A 88 3.93 -3.05 12.14
CA ILE A 88 3.68 -4.03 11.08
C ILE A 88 4.04 -5.42 11.63
N THR A 89 3.19 -6.39 11.34
CA THR A 89 3.38 -7.81 11.65
C THR A 89 3.15 -8.62 10.37
N ASP A 90 3.28 -9.95 10.43
CA ASP A 90 3.14 -10.78 9.25
C ASP A 90 1.79 -10.69 8.56
N ASP A 91 0.72 -10.43 9.32
CA ASP A 91 -0.66 -10.45 8.87
C ASP A 91 -1.45 -9.18 9.23
N LYS A 92 -0.81 -8.17 9.84
CA LYS A 92 -1.50 -6.93 10.26
C LYS A 92 -0.64 -5.68 10.18
N ILE A 93 -1.33 -4.55 9.94
CA ILE A 93 -0.84 -3.18 10.09
C ILE A 93 -1.65 -2.52 11.20
N TYR A 94 -0.96 -1.99 12.21
CA TYR A 94 -1.54 -1.25 13.32
C TYR A 94 -1.15 0.21 13.20
N ILE A 95 -2.10 1.14 13.28
CA ILE A 95 -1.87 2.58 13.09
C ILE A 95 -2.44 3.37 14.27
N GLY A 96 -1.68 4.38 14.70
CA GLY A 96 -2.03 5.30 15.78
C GLY A 96 -1.54 4.85 17.15
N LYS A 97 -1.54 5.82 18.08
CA LYS A 97 -1.27 5.57 19.50
C LYS A 97 -2.31 4.58 20.01
N ASP A 98 -1.85 3.59 20.78
CA ASP A 98 -2.67 2.48 21.27
C ASP A 98 -3.28 1.61 20.14
N PHE A 99 -2.82 1.76 18.90
CA PHE A 99 -3.21 0.96 17.74
C PHE A 99 -4.72 0.98 17.47
N VAL A 100 -5.30 2.18 17.48
CA VAL A 100 -6.72 2.44 17.25
C VAL A 100 -7.22 1.96 15.89
N LEU A 101 -6.36 1.97 14.87
CA LEU A 101 -6.66 1.39 13.56
C LEU A 101 -5.91 0.07 13.39
N GLN A 102 -6.62 -0.98 12.99
CA GLN A 102 -6.06 -2.31 12.80
C GLN A 102 -6.53 -2.91 11.49
N TYR A 103 -5.59 -3.08 10.58
CA TYR A 103 -5.82 -3.60 9.25
C TYR A 103 -5.24 -5.01 9.16
N LYS A 104 -6.03 -5.98 8.69
CA LYS A 104 -5.48 -7.30 8.33
C LYS A 104 -4.77 -7.21 6.99
N LEU A 105 -3.48 -7.50 6.95
CA LEU A 105 -2.66 -7.63 5.75
C LEU A 105 -2.83 -9.05 5.20
N ASP A 106 -3.56 -9.19 4.09
CA ASP A 106 -3.78 -10.50 3.47
C ASP A 106 -2.65 -10.88 2.52
N ASN A 107 -2.31 -9.98 1.59
CA ASN A 107 -1.28 -10.25 0.60
C ASN A 107 -0.63 -8.97 0.05
N LEU A 108 0.64 -9.11 -0.35
CA LEU A 108 1.38 -8.17 -1.19
C LEU A 108 1.57 -8.83 -2.57
N ILE A 109 0.75 -8.46 -3.54
CA ILE A 109 0.79 -9.04 -4.90
C ILE A 109 1.42 -8.03 -5.84
N GLY A 110 2.71 -8.20 -6.12
CA GLY A 110 3.49 -7.23 -6.89
C GLY A 110 3.57 -5.89 -6.15
N VAL A 111 2.75 -4.92 -6.57
CA VAL A 111 2.69 -3.55 -6.00
C VAL A 111 1.29 -3.20 -5.45
N LYS A 112 0.50 -4.22 -5.12
CA LYS A 112 -0.84 -4.05 -4.54
C LYS A 112 -0.88 -4.63 -3.13
N ILE A 113 -1.53 -3.89 -2.23
CA ILE A 113 -1.91 -4.40 -0.90
C ILE A 113 -3.41 -4.67 -0.88
N ARG A 114 -3.79 -5.74 -0.18
CA ARG A 114 -5.17 -6.01 0.21
C ARG A 114 -5.26 -5.96 1.73
N ILE A 115 -6.05 -5.02 2.25
CA ILE A 115 -6.25 -4.79 3.69
C ILE A 115 -7.74 -4.86 4.06
N TRP A 116 -8.08 -5.35 5.25
CA TRP A 116 -9.45 -5.26 5.78
C TRP A 116 -9.59 -3.98 6.61
N ASP A 117 -10.50 -3.08 6.24
CA ASP A 117 -10.80 -1.82 6.93
C ASP A 117 -12.20 -1.89 7.57
N PRO A 118 -12.33 -1.80 8.91
CA PRO A 118 -13.63 -1.92 9.59
C PRO A 118 -14.61 -0.76 9.29
N ASP A 119 -14.12 0.41 8.84
CA ASP A 119 -14.95 1.59 8.64
C ASP A 119 -15.69 1.58 7.29
N TYR A 120 -15.20 0.80 6.33
CA TYR A 120 -15.87 0.55 5.08
C TYR A 120 -16.55 -0.82 5.19
N GLU A 121 -17.88 -0.88 5.07
CA GLU A 121 -18.66 -2.13 5.01
C GLU A 121 -18.26 -3.08 3.84
N ALA A 122 -17.17 -2.77 3.14
CA ALA A 122 -16.50 -3.63 2.19
C ALA A 122 -15.41 -4.44 2.91
N ASP A 123 -15.58 -5.75 2.91
CA ASP A 123 -14.68 -6.63 3.64
C ASP A 123 -13.24 -6.69 3.13
N TRP A 124 -12.86 -6.02 2.04
CA TRP A 124 -11.47 -5.84 1.66
C TRP A 124 -11.26 -4.54 0.87
N VAL A 125 -10.10 -3.94 1.07
CA VAL A 125 -9.64 -2.70 0.48
C VAL A 125 -8.38 -2.97 -0.31
N TRP A 126 -8.37 -2.58 -1.58
CA TRP A 126 -7.20 -2.71 -2.44
C TRP A 126 -6.53 -1.37 -2.63
N MET A 127 -5.22 -1.34 -2.42
CA MET A 127 -4.40 -0.15 -2.65
C MET A 127 -3.23 -0.48 -3.59
N ASP A 128 -2.83 0.50 -4.41
CA ASP A 128 -1.69 0.41 -5.31
C ASP A 128 -0.66 1.51 -5.06
N ILE A 129 0.53 1.36 -5.65
CA ILE A 129 1.50 2.45 -5.69
C ILE A 129 1.03 3.47 -6.74
N PRO A 130 0.78 4.73 -6.35
CA PRO A 130 0.34 5.74 -7.29
C PRO A 130 1.45 6.06 -8.30
N LYS A 131 1.07 6.45 -9.53
CA LYS A 131 2.02 6.84 -10.58
C LYS A 131 2.72 8.15 -10.19
N GLU A 132 3.93 8.37 -10.71
CA GLU A 132 4.89 9.40 -10.29
C GLU A 132 4.34 10.83 -10.14
N THR A 133 3.29 11.20 -10.87
CA THR A 133 2.62 12.51 -10.76
C THR A 133 2.03 12.77 -9.37
N ASP A 134 1.50 11.74 -8.70
CA ASP A 134 0.88 11.87 -7.38
C ASP A 134 1.92 11.74 -6.26
N ALA A 135 3.02 10.99 -6.51
CA ALA A 135 4.16 10.89 -5.60
C ALA A 135 4.95 12.21 -5.49
N ALA A 136 4.93 13.03 -6.55
CA ALA A 136 5.53 14.36 -6.53
C ALA A 136 4.82 15.32 -5.56
N TYR A 137 3.50 15.19 -5.38
CA TYR A 137 2.73 16.01 -4.44
C TYR A 137 3.22 15.84 -2.98
N LEU A 138 3.60 14.62 -2.58
CA LEU A 138 4.17 14.38 -1.26
C LEU A 138 5.64 14.80 -1.13
N LYS A 139 6.45 14.72 -2.19
CA LYS A 139 7.78 15.37 -2.19
C LYS A 139 7.67 16.90 -2.06
N SER A 140 6.55 17.51 -2.44
CA SER A 140 6.29 18.93 -2.13
C SER A 140 5.73 19.16 -0.72
N ILE A 141 5.07 18.16 -0.10
CA ILE A 141 4.76 18.12 1.35
C ILE A 141 5.93 17.47 2.14
N ASN A 142 7.14 17.60 1.61
CA ASN A 142 8.37 17.25 2.29
C ASN A 142 8.39 17.95 3.66
N TYR A 143 8.47 17.20 4.75
CA TYR A 143 8.66 17.73 6.11
C TYR A 143 7.51 18.62 6.63
N ILE A 144 6.34 18.04 6.93
CA ILE A 144 5.63 18.56 8.11
C ILE A 144 6.62 18.35 9.28
N LYS A 145 7.27 19.46 9.65
CA LYS A 145 8.41 19.59 10.56
C LYS A 145 8.21 18.88 11.89
#